data_AF-A0A0U1L1L9-F1
#
_entry.id   AF-A0A0U1L1L9-F1
#
_cell.length_a   1.000
_cell.length_b   1.000
_cell.length_c   1.000
_cell.angle_alpha   90.00
_cell.angle_beta   90.00
_cell.angle_gamma   90.00
#
_symmetry.space_group_name_H-M   'P 1'
#
loop_
_entity.id
_entity.type
_entity.pdbx_description
1 polymer ?
#
loop_
_entity_poly.entity_id
_entity_poly.type
_entity_poly.pdbx_seq_one_letter_code
_entity_poly.pdbx_strand_id
1 'polypeptide(L)' 'MCAIIQGIPVVADPALPRKKIKQLVCDIIQTWKWEGKELGKIELICDGQLIHVISYEKPVVQLVPLRNHIRED' A
#
# COMPACT_ATOMS: atom_id res chain seq x y z
N MET A 1 7.36 -11.19 -3.12
CA MET A 1 7.16 -11.29 -1.66
C MET A 1 6.00 -10.38 -1.29
N CYS A 2 5.08 -10.85 -0.45
CA CYS A 2 4.03 -9.99 0.11
C CYS A 2 4.20 -9.93 1.63
N ALA A 3 4.05 -8.76 2.22
CA ALA A 3 4.14 -8.55 3.66
C ALA A 3 3.22 -7.42 4.11
N ILE A 4 2.87 -7.41 5.40
CA ILE A 4 2.28 -6.25 6.05
C ILE A 4 3.36 -5.63 6.94
N ILE A 5 3.67 -4.35 6.72
CA ILE A 5 4.67 -3.62 7.49
C ILE A 5 3.99 -2.39 8.08
N GLN A 6 3.93 -2.32 9.42
CA GLN A 6 3.24 -1.25 10.15
C GLN A 6 1.78 -1.03 9.69
N GLY A 7 1.08 -2.11 9.35
CA GLY A 7 -0.30 -2.05 8.88
C GLY A 7 -0.46 -1.72 7.38
N ILE A 8 0.63 -1.41 6.67
CA ILE A 8 0.60 -1.15 5.23
C ILE A 8 0.92 -2.43 4.45
N PRO A 9 0.06 -2.84 3.50
CA PRO A 9 0.36 -3.88 2.54
C PRO A 9 1.54 -3.50 1.64
N VAL A 10 2.52 -4.40 1.56
CA VAL A 10 3.71 -4.27 0.73
C VAL A 10 3.82 -5.47 -0.20
N VAL A 11 3.92 -5.20 -1.49
CA VAL A 11 4.36 -6.19 -2.48
C VAL A 11 5.76 -5.80 -2.90
N ALA A 12 6.71 -6.72 -2.80
CA ALA A 12 8.10 -6.45 -3.11
C ALA A 12 8.71 -7.60 -3.91
N ASP A 13 9.62 -7.31 -4.81
CA ASP A 13 10.32 -8.37 -5.52
C ASP A 13 11.07 -9.31 -4.56
N PRO A 14 10.97 -10.65 -4.76
CA PRO A 14 11.63 -11.61 -3.87
C PRO A 14 13.16 -11.45 -3.82
N ALA A 15 13.76 -10.88 -4.86
CA ALA A 15 15.20 -10.62 -4.94
C ALA A 15 15.67 -9.54 -3.95
N LEU A 16 14.75 -8.70 -3.45
CA LEU A 16 15.09 -7.64 -2.51
C LEU A 16 15.37 -8.19 -1.11
N PRO A 17 16.49 -7.81 -0.48
CA PRO A 17 16.75 -8.16 0.91
C PRO A 17 15.67 -7.63 1.84
N ARG A 18 15.10 -8.49 2.69
CA ARG A 18 14.03 -8.12 3.63
C ARG A 18 14.38 -6.91 4.51
N LYS A 19 15.64 -6.78 4.92
CA LYS A 19 16.13 -5.62 5.70
C LYS A 19 16.02 -4.32 4.89
N LYS A 20 16.36 -4.35 3.60
CA LYS A 20 16.26 -3.19 2.70
C LYS A 20 14.80 -2.81 2.45
N ILE A 21 13.92 -3.80 2.22
CA ILE A 21 12.47 -3.59 2.10
C ILE A 21 11.93 -2.89 3.35
N LYS A 22 12.23 -3.43 4.54
CA LYS A 22 11.73 -2.87 5.80
C LYS A 22 12.19 -1.42 6.01
N GLN A 23 13.47 -1.12 5.74
CA GLN A 23 13.98 0.24 5.88
C GLN A 23 13.26 1.22 4.95
N LEU A 24 13.23 0.90 3.64
CA LEU A 24 12.57 1.76 2.64
C LEU A 24 11.10 2.01 2.97
N VAL A 25 10.37 0.95 3.35
CA VAL A 25 8.95 1.06 3.71
C VAL A 25 8.74 1.95 4.93
N CYS A 26 9.57 1.80 5.98
CA CYS A 26 9.48 2.67 7.16
C CYS A 26 9.72 4.15 6.79
N ASP A 27 10.72 4.42 5.95
CA ASP A 27 11.05 5.79 5.51
C ASP A 27 9.88 6.40 4.71
N ILE A 28 9.28 5.64 3.79
CA ILE A 28 8.11 6.07 3.00
C ILE A 28 6.91 6.36 3.91
N ILE A 29 6.58 5.45 4.84
CA ILE A 29 5.48 5.63 5.79
C ILE A 29 5.67 6.91 6.61
N GLN A 30 6.90 7.16 7.07
CA GLN A 30 7.22 8.36 7.83
C GLN A 30 7.02 9.62 6.99
N THR A 31 7.52 9.65 5.75
CA THR A 31 7.33 10.79 4.83
C THR A 31 5.85 11.09 4.59
N TRP A 32 5.04 10.08 4.28
CA TRP A 32 3.60 10.26 4.06
C TRP A 32 2.89 10.80 5.30
N LYS A 33 3.26 10.31 6.49
CA LYS A 33 2.73 10.81 7.76
C LYS A 33 3.10 12.27 7.99
N TRP A 34 4.31 12.70 7.64
CA TRP A 34 4.72 14.10 7.71
C TRP A 34 3.94 15.00 6.75
N GLU A 35 3.59 14.49 5.57
CA GLU A 35 2.76 15.19 4.59
C GLU A 35 1.27 15.21 4.95
N GLY A 36 0.86 14.52 6.03
CA GLY A 36 -0.55 14.41 6.43
C GLY A 36 -1.40 13.55 5.47
N LYS A 37 -0.76 12.69 4.67
CA LYS A 37 -1.44 11.80 3.71
C LYS A 37 -1.62 10.40 4.29
N GLU A 38 -2.69 9.73 3.87
CA GLU A 38 -2.93 8.33 4.24
C GLU A 38 -2.35 7.38 3.17
N LEU A 39 -1.31 6.64 3.52
CA LEU A 39 -0.74 5.63 2.63
C LEU A 39 -1.57 4.35 2.66
N GLY A 40 -1.89 3.81 1.49
CA GLY A 40 -2.72 2.61 1.33
C GLY A 40 -1.93 1.34 1.01
N LYS A 41 -0.93 1.42 0.13
CA LYS A 41 -0.14 0.27 -0.35
C LYS A 41 1.21 0.73 -0.89
N ILE A 42 2.23 -0.12 -0.80
CA ILE A 42 3.52 0.07 -1.46
C ILE A 42 3.82 -1.12 -2.38
N GLU A 43 4.34 -0.85 -3.56
CA GLU A 43 4.99 -1.84 -4.42
C GLU A 43 6.47 -1.49 -4.63
N LEU A 44 7.35 -2.49 -4.50
CA LEU A 44 8.78 -2.38 -4.73
C LEU A 44 9.20 -3.35 -5.83
N ILE A 45 9.59 -2.82 -6.99
CA ILE A 45 9.97 -3.63 -8.15
C ILE A 45 11.45 -3.37 -8.45
N CYS A 46 12.23 -4.44 -8.55
CA CYS A 46 13.62 -4.40 -8.95
C CYS A 46 13.74 -4.15 -10.45
N ASP A 47 14.62 -3.21 -10.82
CA ASP A 47 15.01 -2.96 -12.20
C ASP A 47 16.53 -2.83 -12.27
N GLY A 48 17.18 -3.98 -12.44
CA GLY A 48 18.64 -4.11 -12.36
C GLY A 48 19.16 -3.68 -10.99
N GLN A 49 19.86 -2.54 -10.95
CA GLN A 49 20.41 -1.94 -9.71
C GLN A 49 19.47 -0.93 -9.05
N LEU A 50 18.33 -0.65 -9.67
CA LEU A 50 17.34 0.31 -9.19
C LEU A 50 16.14 -0.40 -8.57
N ILE A 51 15.38 0.36 -7.79
CA ILE A 51 14.10 -0.09 -7.21
C ILE A 51 13.06 0.96 -7.57
N HIS A 52 12.06 0.55 -8.35
CA HIS A 52 10.84 1.33 -8.54
C HIS A 52 10.02 1.27 -7.26
N VAL A 53 9.71 2.44 -6.71
CA VAL A 53 8.89 2.59 -5.52
C VAL A 53 7.55 3.17 -5.95
N ILE A 54 6.50 2.38 -5.87
CA ILE A 54 5.14 2.81 -6.23
C ILE A 54 4.33 2.90 -4.94
N SER A 55 3.95 4.12 -4.57
CA SER A 55 3.16 4.38 -3.37
C SER A 55 1.74 4.76 -3.77
N TYR A 56 0.77 4.05 -3.20
CA TYR A 56 -0.65 4.28 -3.46
C TYR A 56 -1.26 4.96 -2.24
N GLU A 57 -1.95 6.06 -2.47
CA GLU A 57 -2.80 6.67 -1.44
C GLU A 57 -3.92 5.70 -1.05
N LYS A 58 -4.35 5.77 0.21
CA LYS A 58 -5.46 4.97 0.69
C LYS A 58 -6.72 5.35 -0.09
N PRO A 59 -7.40 4.38 -0.72
CA PRO A 59 -8.58 4.68 -1.51
C PRO A 59 -9.73 5.13 -0.61
N VAL A 60 -10.57 6.02 -1.12
CA VAL A 60 -11.89 6.28 -0.54
C VAL A 60 -12.77 5.09 -0.87
N VAL A 61 -13.23 4.38 0.17
CA VAL A 61 -14.11 3.22 0.03
C VAL A 61 -15.54 3.64 0.27
N GLN A 62 -16.39 3.51 -0.74
CA GLN A 62 -17.83 3.71 -0.61
C GLN A 62 -18.55 2.36 -0.65
N LEU A 63 -19.39 2.11 0.35
CA LEU A 63 -20.29 0.95 0.35
C LEU A 63 -21.58 1.34 -0.37
N VAL A 64 -21.92 0.60 -1.42
CA VAL A 64 -23.17 0.75 -2.16
C VAL A 64 -24.05 -0.48 -1.94
N PRO A 65 -25.34 -0.32 -1.62
CA PRO A 65 -26.24 -1.45 -1.44
C PRO A 65 -26.50 -2.16 -2.79
N LEU A 66 -26.47 -3.48 -2.79
CA LEU A 66 -26.69 -4.30 -3.99
C LEU A 66 -28.15 -4.32 -4.45
N ARG A 67 -29.11 -4.03 -3.57
CA ARG A 67 -30.53 -3.87 -3.89
C ARG A 67 -31.13 -2.81 -2.97
N ASN A 68 -31.92 -1.90 -3.53
CA ASN A 68 -32.92 -1.21 -2.74
C ASN A 68 -33.88 -2.30 -2.22
N HIS A 69 -34.08 -2.38 -0.91
CA HIS A 69 -35.27 -3.06 -0.38
C HIS A 69 -36.49 -2.24 -0.84
N ILE A 70 -36.89 -2.41 -2.10
CA ILE A 70 -38.22 -2.06 -2.54
C ILE A 70 -39.10 -3.10 -1.87
N ARG A 71 -39.70 -2.72 -0.74
CA ARG A 71 -40.93 -3.35 -0.29
C ARG A 71 -41.94 -3.08 -1.41
N GLU A 72 -42.27 -4.10 -2.18
CA GLU A 72 -43.50 -4.09 -2.96
C GLU A 72 -44.63 -4.29 -1.94
N ASP A 73 -45.50 -3.28 -1.84
CA ASP A 73 -46.78 -3.33 -1.13
C ASP A 73 -47.80 -4.18 -1.89
#